data_AF-W5T0N4-F1
#
_entry.id   AF-W5T0N4-F1
#
_cell.length_a   1.000
_cell.length_b   1.000
_cell.length_c   1.000
_cell.angle_alpha   90.00
_cell.angle_beta   90.00
_cell.angle_gamma   90.00
#
_symmetry.space_group_name_H-M   'P 1'
#
loop_
_entity.id
_entity.type
_entity.pdbx_description
1 polymer ?
#
loop_
_entity_poly.entity_id
_entity_poly.type
_entity_poly.pdbx_seq_one_letter_code
_entity_poly.pdbx_strand_id
1 'polypeptide(L)'
;MYNNLSRKIYKELIFKKIAYDIKDYNNNIELLDGDEKDALNFLKKAIIIANPKDGMYDHEYKIQAQSQLTQFMLDKNIDTIKRVLQEIMLALNAKKAAEEALANYTGPDKDTFTQRLKIETSVFKYFLKILFAVNSSDTIYDNLLLFTKKEDSLTETATNIKLQIHKTMGKTNP
;
A
#
# COMPACT_ATOMS: atom_id res chain seq x y z
N MET A 1 27.89 42.35 -2.08
CA MET A 1 27.95 41.74 -0.74
C MET A 1 26.60 41.21 -0.22
N TYR A 2 25.45 41.64 -0.76
CA TYR A 2 24.10 41.17 -0.38
C TYR A 2 23.77 39.70 -0.76
N ASN A 3 24.38 39.16 -1.82
CA ASN A 3 24.03 37.82 -2.33
C ASN A 3 24.47 36.67 -1.40
N ASN A 4 25.56 36.85 -0.64
CA ASN A 4 26.09 35.79 0.21
C ASN A 4 25.33 35.68 1.55
N LEU A 5 24.89 36.81 2.11
CA LEU A 5 24.11 36.83 3.35
C LEU A 5 22.69 36.32 3.12
N SER A 6 22.04 36.75 2.03
CA SER A 6 20.73 36.25 1.60
C SER A 6 20.75 34.74 1.34
N ARG A 7 21.79 34.23 0.66
CA ARG A 7 21.95 32.79 0.40
C ARG A 7 22.21 31.98 1.68
N LYS A 8 22.93 32.53 2.66
CA LYS A 8 23.17 31.88 3.96
C LYS A 8 21.88 31.76 4.76
N ILE A 9 21.10 32.85 4.84
CA ILE A 9 19.79 32.88 5.51
C ILE A 9 18.82 31.88 4.83
N TYR A 10 18.81 31.84 3.50
CA TYR A 10 17.98 30.88 2.75
C TYR A 10 18.30 29.40 3.08
N LYS A 11 19.58 29.04 3.16
CA LYS A 11 19.99 27.67 3.54
C LYS A 11 19.59 27.33 4.97
N GLU A 12 19.76 28.26 5.91
CA GLU A 12 19.35 28.08 7.30
C GLU A 12 17.84 27.83 7.42
N LEU A 13 17.03 28.60 6.68
CA LEU A 13 15.58 28.42 6.63
C LEU A 13 15.19 27.04 6.08
N ILE A 14 15.85 26.57 5.01
CA ILE A 14 15.60 25.22 4.47
C ILE A 14 15.88 24.15 5.51
N PHE A 15 17.04 24.20 6.18
CA PHE A 15 17.38 23.18 7.19
C PHE A 15 16.43 23.19 8.37
N LYS A 16 16.00 24.39 8.82
CA LYS A 16 14.95 24.51 9.83
C LYS A 16 13.65 23.87 9.37
N LYS A 17 13.20 24.15 8.14
CA LYS A 17 12.00 23.54 7.58
C LYS A 17 12.10 22.01 7.54
N ILE A 18 13.23 21.45 7.10
CA ILE A 18 13.45 20.00 7.09
C ILE A 18 13.33 19.41 8.51
N ALA A 19 13.90 20.07 9.52
CA ALA A 19 13.78 19.62 10.91
C ALA A 19 12.32 19.66 11.41
N TYR A 20 11.55 20.70 11.03
CA TYR A 20 10.13 20.76 11.33
C TYR A 20 9.34 19.66 10.62
N ASP A 21 9.55 19.47 9.32
CA ASP A 21 8.88 18.43 8.54
C ASP A 21 9.16 17.03 9.14
N ILE A 22 10.40 16.73 9.55
CA ILE A 22 10.74 15.46 10.23
C ILE A 22 9.95 15.30 11.53
N LYS A 23 9.87 16.36 12.34
CA LYS A 23 9.12 16.33 13.60
C LYS A 23 7.63 16.08 13.35
N ASP A 24 7.03 16.80 12.42
CA ASP A 24 5.60 16.69 12.12
C ASP A 24 5.26 15.33 11.52
N TYR A 25 6.11 14.82 10.61
CA TYR A 25 5.98 13.47 10.08
C TYR A 25 6.01 12.41 11.18
N ASN A 26 6.94 12.52 12.14
CA ASN A 26 7.04 11.60 13.26
C ASN A 26 5.82 11.70 14.19
N ASN A 27 5.33 12.90 14.48
CA ASN A 27 4.10 13.10 15.26
C ASN A 27 2.91 12.40 14.60
N ASN A 28 2.76 12.54 13.27
CA ASN A 28 1.70 11.86 12.53
C ASN A 28 1.83 10.32 12.61
N ILE A 29 3.06 9.78 12.60
CA ILE A 29 3.28 8.34 12.83
C ILE A 29 2.90 7.93 14.26
N GLU A 30 3.20 8.74 15.26
CA GLU A 30 2.89 8.42 16.66
C GLU A 30 1.37 8.31 16.90
N LEU A 31 0.57 9.10 16.20
CA LEU A 31 -0.90 9.08 16.23
C LEU A 31 -1.52 7.84 15.56
N LEU A 32 -0.71 7.05 14.85
CA LEU A 32 -1.15 5.79 14.28
C LEU A 32 -1.11 4.66 15.33
N ASP A 33 -2.12 3.80 15.32
CA ASP A 33 -2.10 2.57 16.11
C ASP A 33 -1.18 1.50 15.49
N GLY A 34 -1.13 0.31 16.09
CA GLY A 34 -0.26 -0.78 15.63
C GLY A 34 -0.59 -1.26 14.22
N ASP A 35 -1.88 -1.46 13.93
CA ASP A 35 -2.31 -2.00 12.64
C ASP A 35 -2.16 -0.97 11.52
N GLU A 36 -2.44 0.30 11.82
CA GLU A 36 -2.20 1.44 10.93
C GLU A 36 -0.70 1.59 10.62
N LYS A 37 0.18 1.42 11.61
CA LYS A 37 1.65 1.41 11.42
C LYS A 37 2.10 0.24 10.54
N ASP A 38 1.52 -0.93 10.70
CA ASP A 38 1.82 -2.10 9.87
C ASP A 38 1.38 -1.90 8.42
N ALA A 39 0.20 -1.30 8.20
CA ALA A 39 -0.25 -0.91 6.87
C ALA A 39 0.67 0.14 6.22
N LEU A 40 1.11 1.15 6.99
CA LEU A 40 2.07 2.14 6.51
C LEU A 40 3.42 1.51 6.15
N ASN A 41 3.89 0.55 6.95
CA ASN A 41 5.12 -0.20 6.68
C ASN A 41 4.99 -1.04 5.40
N PHE A 42 3.84 -1.68 5.19
CA PHE A 42 3.54 -2.38 3.94
C PHE A 42 3.58 -1.42 2.73
N LEU A 43 2.92 -0.26 2.83
CA LEU A 43 2.92 0.77 1.79
C LEU A 43 4.34 1.24 1.47
N LYS A 44 5.14 1.60 2.49
CA LYS A 44 6.55 2.01 2.34
C LYS A 44 7.37 0.95 1.61
N LYS A 45 7.16 -0.33 1.91
CA LYS A 45 7.82 -1.44 1.20
C LYS A 45 7.32 -1.58 -0.24
N ALA A 46 6.01 -1.45 -0.46
CA ALA A 46 5.42 -1.56 -1.79
C ALA A 46 6.00 -0.54 -2.78
N ILE A 47 6.15 0.72 -2.36
CA ILE A 47 6.61 1.79 -3.24
C ILE A 47 8.11 1.75 -3.58
N ILE A 48 8.94 1.07 -2.77
CA ILE A 48 10.40 0.95 -2.98
C ILE A 48 10.84 -0.34 -3.66
N ILE A 49 9.94 -1.32 -3.79
CA ILE A 49 10.25 -2.59 -4.45
C ILE A 49 10.52 -2.33 -5.94
N ALA A 50 11.60 -2.93 -6.44
CA ALA A 50 11.87 -2.94 -7.88
C ALA A 50 10.77 -3.71 -8.60
N ASN A 51 10.18 -3.10 -9.63
CA ASN A 51 9.23 -3.78 -10.48
C ASN A 51 9.84 -3.97 -11.88
N PRO A 52 10.03 -5.22 -12.34
CA PRO A 52 10.48 -5.50 -13.70
C PRO A 52 9.62 -4.85 -14.79
N LYS A 53 8.32 -4.61 -14.52
CA LYS A 53 7.40 -3.94 -15.45
C LYS A 53 7.75 -2.48 -15.72
N ASP A 54 8.44 -1.81 -14.80
CA ASP A 54 8.76 -0.38 -14.92
C ASP A 54 10.05 -0.14 -15.72
N GLY A 55 10.84 -1.19 -15.98
CA GLY A 55 12.05 -1.12 -16.78
C GLY A 55 12.98 0.02 -16.34
N MET A 56 13.31 0.93 -17.26
CA MET A 56 14.19 2.07 -17.00
C MET A 56 13.58 3.15 -16.08
N TYR A 57 12.24 3.18 -15.94
CA TYR A 57 11.53 4.17 -15.11
C TYR A 57 11.37 3.73 -13.65
N ASP A 58 11.81 2.52 -13.30
CA ASP A 58 11.65 1.96 -11.94
C ASP A 58 12.25 2.89 -10.87
N HIS A 59 13.42 3.48 -11.14
CA HIS A 59 14.10 4.38 -10.22
C HIS A 59 13.35 5.71 -10.04
N GLU A 60 12.86 6.31 -11.13
CA GLU A 60 12.11 7.55 -11.11
C GLU A 60 10.80 7.40 -10.32
N TYR A 61 10.04 6.34 -10.60
CA TYR A 61 8.79 6.08 -9.87
C TYR A 61 9.01 5.83 -8.38
N LYS A 62 10.13 5.20 -7.99
CA LYS A 62 10.46 5.03 -6.56
C LYS A 62 10.68 6.37 -5.87
N ILE A 63 11.48 7.25 -6.48
CA ILE A 63 11.76 8.58 -5.93
C ILE A 63 10.46 9.39 -5.84
N GLN A 64 9.65 9.40 -6.90
CA GLN A 64 8.38 10.12 -6.94
C GLN A 64 7.42 9.60 -5.88
N ALA A 65 7.22 8.28 -5.78
CA ALA A 65 6.32 7.70 -4.79
C ALA A 65 6.76 7.98 -3.35
N GLN A 66 8.07 7.92 -3.06
CA GLN A 66 8.60 8.25 -1.74
C GLN A 66 8.40 9.72 -1.38
N SER A 67 8.68 10.61 -2.33
CA SER A 67 8.46 12.04 -2.17
C SER A 67 6.99 12.34 -1.92
N GLN A 68 6.10 11.76 -2.74
CA GLN A 68 4.66 11.97 -2.64
C GLN A 68 4.07 11.38 -1.36
N LEU A 69 4.54 10.22 -0.90
CA LEU A 69 4.12 9.67 0.40
C LEU A 69 4.56 10.58 1.55
N THR A 70 5.79 11.08 1.51
CA THR A 70 6.29 12.02 2.53
C THR A 70 5.43 13.28 2.56
N GLN A 71 5.16 13.86 1.39
CA GLN A 71 4.30 15.03 1.28
C GLN A 71 2.87 14.74 1.72
N PHE A 72 2.28 13.61 1.33
CA PHE A 72 0.96 13.19 1.77
C PHE A 72 0.85 13.13 3.30
N MET A 73 1.87 12.57 3.95
CA MET A 73 1.94 12.48 5.42
C MET A 73 2.14 13.84 6.10
N LEU A 74 2.63 14.87 5.41
CA LEU A 74 2.81 16.22 5.94
C LEU A 74 1.59 17.11 5.68
N ASP A 75 1.01 17.01 4.48
CA ASP A 75 -0.03 17.93 4.00
C ASP A 75 -1.45 17.49 4.44
N LYS A 76 -1.66 16.20 4.72
CA LYS A 76 -2.97 15.66 5.07
C LYS A 76 -3.18 15.58 6.58
N ASN A 77 -4.42 15.81 7.01
CA ASN A 77 -4.82 15.57 8.38
C ASN A 77 -4.78 14.08 8.72
N ILE A 78 -4.67 13.79 10.02
CA ILE A 78 -4.54 12.42 10.51
C ILE A 78 -5.72 11.53 10.10
N ASP A 79 -6.95 12.05 10.06
CA ASP A 79 -8.15 11.29 9.66
C ASP A 79 -8.10 10.85 8.18
N THR A 80 -7.48 11.64 7.31
CA THR A 80 -7.31 11.29 5.89
C THR A 80 -6.21 10.24 5.74
N ILE A 81 -5.11 10.39 6.48
CA ILE A 81 -4.03 9.39 6.51
C ILE A 81 -4.60 8.04 6.98
N LYS A 82 -5.32 8.02 8.10
CA LYS A 82 -5.94 6.81 8.66
C LYS A 82 -6.92 6.15 7.69
N ARG A 83 -7.74 6.93 6.97
CA ARG A 83 -8.65 6.38 5.94
C ARG A 83 -7.91 5.68 4.80
N VAL A 84 -6.82 6.25 4.29
CA VAL A 84 -5.99 5.58 3.27
C VAL A 84 -5.37 4.29 3.83
N LEU A 85 -4.86 4.32 5.05
CA LEU A 85 -4.29 3.14 5.70
C LEU A 85 -5.35 2.06 5.95
N GLN A 86 -6.57 2.44 6.30
CA GLN A 86 -7.69 1.52 6.51
C GLN A 86 -8.03 0.73 5.23
N GLU A 87 -8.05 1.37 4.06
CA GLU A 87 -8.26 0.66 2.78
C GLU A 87 -7.14 -0.36 2.51
N ILE A 88 -5.89 -0.01 2.83
CA ILE A 88 -4.76 -0.93 2.72
C ILE A 88 -4.91 -2.09 3.72
N MET A 89 -5.33 -1.82 4.95
CA MET A 89 -5.59 -2.83 5.97
C MET A 89 -6.67 -3.82 5.52
N LEU A 90 -7.75 -3.34 4.91
CA LEU A 90 -8.80 -4.21 4.36
C LEU A 90 -8.24 -5.20 3.33
N ALA A 91 -7.42 -4.72 2.40
CA ALA A 91 -6.76 -5.58 1.41
C ALA A 91 -5.78 -6.58 2.07
N LEU A 92 -5.02 -6.16 3.09
CA LEU A 92 -4.12 -7.04 3.83
C LEU A 92 -4.87 -8.12 4.64
N ASN A 93 -6.02 -7.78 5.22
CA ASN A 93 -6.87 -8.73 5.93
C ASN A 93 -7.48 -9.75 4.96
N ALA A 94 -7.93 -9.32 3.78
CA ALA A 94 -8.40 -10.23 2.74
C ALA A 94 -7.30 -11.18 2.27
N LYS A 95 -6.08 -10.66 2.06
CA LYS A 95 -4.90 -11.47 1.76
C LYS A 95 -4.63 -12.51 2.86
N LYS A 96 -4.64 -12.11 4.13
CA LYS A 96 -4.41 -13.01 5.27
C LYS A 96 -5.45 -14.13 5.32
N ALA A 97 -6.74 -13.82 5.12
CA ALA A 97 -7.79 -14.82 5.05
C ALA A 97 -7.58 -15.82 3.88
N ALA A 98 -7.08 -15.34 2.74
CA ALA A 98 -6.71 -16.22 1.63
C ALA A 98 -5.50 -17.12 1.96
N GLU A 99 -4.50 -16.60 2.67
CA GLU A 99 -3.35 -17.38 3.16
C GLU A 99 -3.78 -18.49 4.13
N GLU A 100 -4.67 -18.17 5.07
CA GLU A 100 -5.24 -19.13 6.03
C GLU A 100 -6.07 -20.22 5.33
N ALA A 101 -6.91 -19.85 4.35
CA ALA A 101 -7.66 -20.81 3.55
C ALA A 101 -6.75 -21.75 2.76
N LEU A 102 -5.69 -21.20 2.15
CA LEU A 102 -4.71 -21.95 1.37
C LEU A 102 -3.85 -22.89 2.22
N ALA A 103 -3.52 -22.49 3.44
CA ALA A 103 -2.78 -23.34 4.39
C ALA A 103 -3.53 -24.65 4.65
N ASN A 104 -4.86 -24.56 4.81
CA ASN A 104 -5.75 -25.69 5.06
C ASN A 104 -6.17 -26.45 3.80
N TYR A 105 -5.91 -25.90 2.61
CA TYR A 105 -6.25 -26.54 1.34
C TYR A 105 -5.24 -27.64 0.98
N THR A 106 -5.72 -28.87 0.74
CA THR A 106 -4.91 -30.05 0.38
C THR A 106 -5.23 -30.60 -1.02
N GLY A 107 -6.08 -29.92 -1.79
CA GLY A 107 -6.46 -30.33 -3.13
C GLY A 107 -5.34 -30.13 -4.17
N PRO A 108 -5.52 -30.68 -5.38
CA PRO A 108 -4.52 -30.65 -6.45
C PRO A 108 -4.21 -29.23 -6.95
N ASP A 109 -5.13 -28.27 -6.79
CA ASP A 109 -4.96 -26.90 -7.28
C ASP A 109 -4.19 -25.97 -6.32
N LYS A 110 -3.55 -26.52 -5.27
CA LYS A 110 -2.92 -25.71 -4.21
C LYS A 110 -1.86 -24.78 -4.78
N ASP A 111 -1.02 -25.28 -5.69
CA ASP A 111 0.04 -24.50 -6.32
C ASP A 111 -0.54 -23.39 -7.19
N THR A 112 -1.62 -23.68 -7.92
CA THR A 112 -2.35 -22.70 -8.73
C THR A 112 -2.87 -21.54 -7.87
N PHE A 113 -3.54 -21.83 -6.75
CA PHE A 113 -4.03 -20.79 -5.83
C PHE A 113 -2.90 -20.03 -5.16
N THR A 114 -1.81 -20.71 -4.80
CA THR A 114 -0.60 -20.08 -4.26
C THR A 114 0.00 -19.09 -5.24
N GLN A 115 0.12 -19.47 -6.52
CA GLN A 115 0.65 -18.60 -7.55
C GLN A 115 -0.27 -17.40 -7.80
N ARG A 116 -1.59 -17.62 -7.86
CA ARG A 116 -2.56 -16.54 -8.02
C ARG A 116 -2.45 -15.52 -6.89
N LEU A 117 -2.41 -15.96 -5.63
CA LEU A 117 -2.27 -15.06 -4.48
C LEU A 117 -0.98 -14.23 -4.52
N LYS A 118 0.14 -14.83 -4.96
CA LYS A 118 1.41 -14.10 -5.17
C LYS A 118 1.29 -13.05 -6.27
N ILE A 119 0.60 -13.36 -7.37
CA ILE A 119 0.35 -12.42 -8.47
C ILE A 119 -0.49 -11.25 -7.98
N GLU A 120 -1.63 -11.50 -7.34
CA GLU A 120 -2.52 -10.43 -6.85
C GLU A 120 -1.80 -9.54 -5.82
N THR A 121 -1.03 -10.14 -4.91
CA THR A 121 -0.20 -9.38 -3.95
C THR A 121 0.80 -8.47 -4.68
N SER A 122 1.37 -8.93 -5.79
CA SER A 122 2.31 -8.14 -6.58
C SER A 122 1.62 -7.03 -7.37
N VAL A 123 0.42 -7.30 -7.90
CA VAL A 123 -0.44 -6.31 -8.56
C VAL A 123 -0.83 -5.20 -7.59
N PHE A 124 -1.25 -5.55 -6.37
CA PHE A 124 -1.63 -4.56 -5.36
C PHE A 124 -0.45 -3.67 -4.96
N LYS A 125 0.73 -4.25 -4.69
CA LYS A 125 1.94 -3.46 -4.40
C LYS A 125 2.30 -2.53 -5.55
N TYR A 126 2.17 -3.01 -6.79
CA TYR A 126 2.44 -2.20 -7.96
C TYR A 126 1.45 -1.04 -8.09
N PHE A 127 0.17 -1.31 -7.88
CA PHE A 127 -0.86 -0.28 -7.86
C PHE A 127 -0.53 0.81 -6.85
N LEU A 128 -0.16 0.46 -5.61
CA LEU A 128 0.23 1.44 -4.59
C LEU A 128 1.45 2.27 -5.02
N LYS A 129 2.45 1.64 -5.65
CA LYS A 129 3.62 2.36 -6.21
C LYS A 129 3.19 3.41 -7.23
N ILE A 130 2.40 3.02 -8.23
CA ILE A 130 1.94 3.93 -9.28
C ILE A 130 1.03 5.02 -8.69
N LEU A 131 0.11 4.63 -7.80
CA LEU A 131 -0.79 5.56 -7.11
C LEU A 131 -0.02 6.73 -6.52
N PHE A 132 1.05 6.45 -5.75
CA PHE A 132 1.87 7.50 -5.15
C PHE A 132 2.89 8.11 -6.12
N ALA A 133 3.33 7.43 -7.17
CA ALA A 133 4.28 8.00 -8.13
C ALA A 133 3.64 9.07 -9.03
N VAL A 134 2.39 8.88 -9.45
CA VAL A 134 1.79 9.68 -10.54
C VAL A 134 0.64 10.59 -10.11
N ASN A 135 0.06 10.39 -8.92
CA ASN A 135 -1.11 11.15 -8.48
C ASN A 135 -0.74 12.22 -7.46
N SER A 136 -1.49 13.31 -7.47
CA SER A 136 -1.41 14.33 -6.42
C SER A 136 -1.97 13.78 -5.10
N SER A 137 -1.58 14.40 -3.99
CA SER A 137 -2.04 14.00 -2.66
C SER A 137 -3.57 14.05 -2.50
N ASP A 138 -4.26 14.91 -3.26
CA ASP A 138 -5.72 15.05 -3.25
C ASP A 138 -6.46 13.86 -3.86
N THR A 139 -5.89 13.19 -4.86
CA THR A 139 -6.58 12.14 -5.61
C THR A 139 -6.22 10.72 -5.14
N ILE A 140 -5.25 10.58 -4.23
CA ILE A 140 -4.79 9.28 -3.71
C ILE A 140 -5.94 8.49 -3.09
N TYR A 141 -6.75 9.13 -2.24
CA TYR A 141 -7.84 8.43 -1.54
C TYR A 141 -8.91 7.93 -2.51
N ASP A 142 -9.40 8.80 -3.41
CA ASP A 142 -10.45 8.44 -4.37
C ASP A 142 -9.99 7.33 -5.33
N ASN A 143 -8.74 7.39 -5.80
CA ASN A 143 -8.17 6.37 -6.68
C ASN A 143 -7.95 5.03 -5.96
N LEU A 144 -7.53 5.06 -4.69
CA LEU A 144 -7.42 3.85 -3.86
C LEU A 144 -8.80 3.21 -3.67
N LEU A 145 -9.81 4.02 -3.35
CA LEU A 145 -11.18 3.55 -3.14
C LEU A 145 -11.80 2.95 -4.42
N LEU A 146 -11.50 3.52 -5.59
CA LEU A 146 -11.93 2.97 -6.88
C LEU A 146 -11.28 1.60 -7.16
N PHE A 147 -10.02 1.43 -6.78
CA PHE A 147 -9.32 0.16 -6.91
C PHE A 147 -9.92 -0.90 -5.98
N THR A 148 -10.10 -0.59 -4.70
CA THR A 148 -10.62 -1.54 -3.70
C THR A 148 -12.08 -1.93 -3.98
N LYS A 149 -12.93 -1.00 -4.44
CA LYS A 149 -14.32 -1.30 -4.87
C LYS A 149 -14.41 -2.18 -6.10
N LYS A 150 -13.46 -2.07 -7.05
CA LYS A 150 -13.37 -2.99 -8.18
C LYS A 150 -13.03 -4.41 -7.71
N GLU A 151 -12.37 -4.51 -6.56
CA GLU A 151 -11.91 -5.73 -5.91
C GLU A 151 -12.95 -6.37 -4.98
N ASP A 152 -14.10 -5.73 -4.69
CA ASP A 152 -15.29 -6.41 -4.13
C ASP A 152 -15.82 -7.53 -5.07
N SER A 153 -15.35 -7.58 -6.33
CA SER A 153 -15.51 -8.73 -7.21
C SER A 153 -14.54 -9.90 -6.89
N LEU A 154 -13.47 -9.69 -6.12
CA LEU A 154 -12.54 -10.73 -5.65
C LEU A 154 -12.96 -11.36 -4.31
N THR A 155 -13.84 -10.73 -3.53
CA THR A 155 -14.60 -11.45 -2.46
C THR A 155 -15.38 -12.62 -3.04
N GLU A 156 -15.77 -12.54 -4.32
CA GLU A 156 -16.30 -13.68 -5.08
C GLU A 156 -15.25 -14.80 -5.22
N THR A 157 -13.96 -14.49 -5.36
CA THR A 157 -12.89 -15.51 -5.42
C THR A 157 -12.71 -16.22 -4.08
N ALA A 158 -12.71 -15.51 -2.94
CA ALA A 158 -12.65 -16.13 -1.61
C ALA A 158 -13.92 -16.97 -1.31
N THR A 159 -15.09 -16.47 -1.75
CA THR A 159 -16.37 -17.15 -1.64
C THR A 159 -16.42 -18.39 -2.56
N ASN A 160 -15.85 -18.31 -3.77
CA ASN A 160 -15.74 -19.41 -4.72
C ASN A 160 -14.76 -20.48 -4.25
N ILE A 161 -13.64 -20.10 -3.62
CA ILE A 161 -12.73 -21.05 -2.97
C ILE A 161 -13.46 -21.77 -1.82
N LYS A 162 -14.18 -21.06 -0.95
CA LYS A 162 -15.02 -21.68 0.10
C LYS A 162 -16.10 -22.61 -0.47
N LEU A 163 -16.80 -22.20 -1.52
CA LEU A 163 -17.84 -23.00 -2.19
C LEU A 163 -17.28 -24.25 -2.86
N GLN A 164 -16.10 -24.16 -3.50
CA GLN A 164 -15.44 -25.32 -4.11
C GLN A 164 -14.96 -26.30 -3.05
N ILE A 165 -14.40 -25.82 -1.94
CA ILE A 165 -14.02 -26.64 -0.78
C ILE A 165 -15.24 -27.38 -0.19
N HIS A 166 -16.39 -26.72 -0.07
CA HIS A 166 -17.62 -27.37 0.40
C HIS A 166 -18.14 -28.43 -0.58
N LYS A 167 -18.04 -28.19 -1.89
CA LYS A 167 -18.48 -29.13 -2.94
C LYS A 167 -17.59 -30.37 -3.05
N THR A 168 -16.30 -30.27 -2.77
CA THR A 168 -15.38 -31.42 -2.80
C THR A 168 -15.46 -32.27 -1.53
N MET A 169 -15.72 -31.65 -0.36
CA MET A 169 -15.91 -32.39 0.91
C MET A 169 -17.31 -32.99 1.08
N GLY A 170 -18.33 -32.47 0.39
CA GLY A 170 -19.70 -33.01 0.45
C GLY A 170 -19.98 -34.24 -0.43
N LYS A 171 -18.99 -34.73 -1.20
CA LYS A 171 -19.15 -35.89 -2.11
C LYS A 171 -18.57 -37.19 -1.57
N THR A 172 -18.13 -37.22 -0.31
CA THR A 172 -17.72 -38.45 0.37
C THR A 172 -18.74 -38.81 1.45
N ASN A 173 -19.87 -39.38 1.04
CA ASN A 173 -20.53 -40.42 1.84
C ASN A 173 -21.20 -41.41 0.88
N PRO A 174 -21.00 -42.73 1.08
CA PRO A 174 -21.44 -43.79 0.17
C PRO A 174 -22.97 -43.91 0.07
#